data_AF-A0A0Q6PR32-F1
#
_entry.id   AF-A0A0Q6PR32-F1
#
_cell.length_a   1.000
_cell.length_b   1.000
_cell.length_c   1.000
_cell.angle_alpha   90.00
_cell.angle_beta   90.00
_cell.angle_gamma   90.00
#
_symmetry.space_group_name_H-M   'P 1'
#
loop_
_entity.id
_entity.type
_entity.pdbx_description
1 polymer ?
#
loop_
_entity_poly.entity_id
_entity_poly.type
_entity_poly.pdbx_seq_one_letter_code
_entity_poly.pdbx_strand_id
1 'polypeptide(L)'
;MFCVSDASNRGGYDPVASHAPRWSQRRRILIVLGLNVALIAGLIVAGLLAHSVSVLAAAGDTVADCLALVLGLIAITLRDRDPDPPHAQRPIAIAALVNATLLLIVTVMVTIEAISRLHEGSPPVDGLPMVIVSLVTLAVMLTGAFVLGRSAAGEDLHMRSVLIDSLADATTAAAIAIAGAIILVTNGLYWLDPVLAMLVSVLIAIAAVQLVVTAIAALRGKRVDFDDD
;
A
#
# COMPACT_ATOMS: atom_id res chain seq x y z
N MET A 1 17.26 -24.56 42.97
CA MET A 1 18.33 -25.57 42.85
C MET A 1 17.65 -26.92 42.65
N PHE A 2 18.10 -27.70 41.66
CA PHE A 2 17.57 -28.98 41.13
C PHE A 2 16.30 -28.87 40.25
N CYS A 3 16.16 -29.54 39.10
CA CYS A 3 17.09 -30.23 38.20
C CYS A 3 16.35 -30.50 36.86
N VAL A 4 17.13 -30.75 35.82
CA VAL A 4 16.81 -30.98 34.40
C VAL A 4 16.31 -32.44 34.10
N SER A 5 15.66 -32.63 32.93
CA SER A 5 15.48 -33.87 32.12
C SER A 5 14.42 -34.89 32.56
N ASP A 6 13.67 -35.61 31.71
CA ASP A 6 13.57 -35.75 30.24
C ASP A 6 12.28 -36.54 29.87
N ALA A 7 11.84 -36.38 28.62
CA ALA A 7 11.01 -37.18 27.72
C ALA A 7 10.10 -38.34 28.19
N SER A 8 8.85 -38.32 27.70
CA SER A 8 8.34 -39.45 26.88
C SER A 8 7.21 -39.04 25.91
N ASN A 9 7.59 -38.97 24.63
CA ASN A 9 6.89 -39.46 23.43
C ASN A 9 5.44 -39.97 23.56
N ARG A 10 4.47 -39.31 22.91
CA ARG A 10 3.38 -39.96 22.12
C ARG A 10 2.82 -39.04 21.02
N GLY A 11 2.76 -39.58 19.80
CA GLY A 11 1.60 -39.38 18.92
C GLY A 11 1.85 -38.53 17.68
N GLY A 12 2.22 -39.20 16.59
CA GLY A 12 2.47 -38.58 15.29
C GLY A 12 1.25 -37.93 14.63
N TYR A 13 1.56 -36.88 13.87
CA TYR A 13 0.89 -36.49 12.65
C TYR A 13 1.98 -35.92 11.72
N ASP A 14 2.34 -36.69 10.68
CA ASP A 14 3.14 -36.21 9.57
C ASP A 14 2.21 -35.80 8.42
N PRO A 15 2.03 -34.51 8.11
CA PRO A 15 1.66 -34.08 6.78
C PRO A 15 2.94 -33.61 6.07
N VAL A 16 3.33 -34.42 5.08
CA VAL A 16 4.29 -34.16 4.00
C VAL A 16 4.79 -32.71 3.93
N ALA A 17 5.94 -32.45 4.55
CA ALA A 17 6.67 -31.21 4.39
C ALA A 17 7.20 -31.12 2.96
N SER A 18 6.47 -30.44 2.08
CA SER A 18 6.97 -30.02 0.77
C SER A 18 8.14 -29.06 0.99
N HIS A 19 9.37 -29.54 0.73
CA HIS A 19 10.62 -28.78 0.83
C HIS A 19 10.74 -27.79 -0.34
N ALA A 20 9.88 -26.77 -0.37
CA ALA A 20 10.21 -25.55 -1.10
C ALA A 20 11.30 -24.80 -0.32
N PRO A 21 12.36 -24.27 -0.95
CA PRO A 21 13.38 -23.51 -0.26
C PRO A 21 12.70 -22.35 0.48
N ARG A 22 12.66 -22.40 1.82
CA ARG A 22 12.16 -21.29 2.64
C ARG A 22 13.20 -20.19 2.60
N TRP A 23 13.13 -19.33 1.59
CA TRP A 23 13.80 -18.02 1.62
C TRP A 23 13.51 -17.39 2.98
N SER A 24 14.53 -16.92 3.70
CA SER A 24 14.33 -16.34 5.03
C SER A 24 13.28 -15.22 4.95
N GLN A 25 12.41 -15.12 5.96
CA GLN A 25 11.31 -14.13 6.01
C GLN A 25 11.82 -12.70 5.70
N ARG A 26 13.02 -12.36 6.20
CA ARG A 26 13.74 -11.11 5.89
C ARG A 26 14.06 -10.92 4.41
N ARG A 27 14.47 -11.98 3.71
CA ARG A 27 14.81 -11.93 2.28
C ARG A 27 13.56 -11.77 1.41
N ARG A 28 12.41 -12.31 1.84
CA ARG A 28 11.11 -12.09 1.18
C ARG A 28 10.63 -10.65 1.32
N ILE A 29 10.71 -10.07 2.52
CA ILE A 29 10.36 -8.67 2.78
C ILE A 29 11.24 -7.72 1.95
N LEU A 30 12.56 -7.98 1.89
CA LEU A 30 13.48 -7.16 1.08
C LEU A 30 13.18 -7.24 -0.43
N ILE A 31 12.75 -8.41 -0.92
CA ILE A 31 12.35 -8.57 -2.34
C ILE A 31 11.07 -7.79 -2.62
N VAL A 32 10.04 -7.88 -1.75
CA VAL A 32 8.78 -7.13 -1.91
C VAL A 32 9.02 -5.63 -1.85
N LEU A 33 9.83 -5.17 -0.89
CA LEU A 33 10.21 -3.76 -0.77
C LEU A 33 10.96 -3.29 -2.04
N GLY A 34 11.91 -4.09 -2.54
CA GLY A 34 12.60 -3.79 -3.79
C GLY A 34 11.67 -3.72 -5.00
N LEU A 35 10.65 -4.60 -5.05
CA LEU A 35 9.63 -4.61 -6.10
C LEU A 35 8.78 -3.34 -6.04
N ASN A 36 8.33 -2.93 -4.86
CA ASN A 36 7.54 -1.70 -4.69
C ASN A 36 8.35 -0.45 -5.02
N VAL A 37 9.63 -0.38 -4.62
CA VAL A 37 10.51 0.75 -4.99
C VAL A 37 10.70 0.82 -6.51
N ALA A 38 10.87 -0.33 -7.18
CA ALA A 38 10.95 -0.37 -8.63
C ALA A 38 9.62 0.04 -9.29
N LEU A 39 8.49 -0.36 -8.71
CA LEU A 39 7.15 0.03 -9.17
C LEU A 39 6.93 1.54 -9.05
N ILE A 40 7.29 2.14 -7.90
CA ILE A 40 7.24 3.58 -7.67
C ILE A 40 8.07 4.33 -8.71
N ALA A 41 9.31 3.88 -8.97
CA ALA A 41 10.16 4.50 -9.99
C ALA A 41 9.52 4.40 -11.39
N GLY A 42 8.93 3.26 -11.72
CA GLY A 42 8.19 3.05 -12.96
C GLY A 42 6.99 3.98 -13.10
N LEU A 43 6.19 4.13 -12.04
CA LEU A 43 5.02 5.01 -12.00
C LEU A 43 5.41 6.49 -12.13
N ILE A 44 6.46 6.94 -11.44
CA ILE A 44 6.94 8.32 -11.57
C ILE A 44 7.43 8.59 -12.99
N VAL A 45 8.28 7.72 -13.55
CA VAL A 45 8.81 7.90 -14.91
C VAL A 45 7.68 7.87 -15.93
N ALA A 46 6.78 6.89 -15.84
CA ALA A 46 5.66 6.77 -16.76
C ALA A 46 4.65 7.91 -16.60
N GLY A 47 4.38 8.39 -15.39
CA GLY A 47 3.50 9.53 -15.13
C GLY A 47 4.05 10.84 -15.71
N LEU A 48 5.36 11.05 -15.58
CA LEU A 48 6.04 12.20 -16.19
C LEU A 48 6.06 12.10 -17.72
N LEU A 49 6.38 10.93 -18.28
CA LEU A 49 6.37 10.69 -19.73
C LEU A 49 4.96 10.78 -20.32
N ALA A 50 3.96 10.27 -19.60
CA ALA A 50 2.56 10.33 -20.00
C ALA A 50 1.95 11.72 -19.81
N HIS A 51 2.61 12.62 -19.07
CA HIS A 51 2.01 13.81 -18.50
C HIS A 51 0.70 13.50 -17.75
N SER A 52 0.61 12.35 -17.07
CA SER A 52 -0.61 11.86 -16.42
C SER A 52 -0.58 12.12 -14.92
N VAL A 53 -1.56 12.89 -14.44
CA VAL A 53 -1.71 13.16 -13.00
C VAL A 53 -2.28 11.95 -12.27
N SER A 54 -3.13 11.16 -12.92
CA SER A 54 -3.70 9.96 -12.28
C SER A 54 -2.65 8.89 -12.02
N VAL A 55 -1.67 8.72 -12.93
CA VAL A 55 -0.52 7.84 -12.70
C VAL A 55 0.39 8.37 -11.59
N LEU A 56 0.62 9.69 -11.52
CA LEU A 56 1.39 10.30 -10.43
C LEU A 56 0.67 10.17 -9.07
N ALA A 57 -0.66 10.24 -9.05
CA ALA A 57 -1.46 9.99 -7.87
C ALA A 57 -1.28 8.54 -7.38
N ALA A 58 -1.37 7.57 -8.28
CA ALA A 58 -1.09 6.17 -7.97
C ALA A 58 0.36 5.94 -7.48
N ALA A 59 1.34 6.66 -8.03
CA ALA A 59 2.71 6.62 -7.52
C ALA A 59 2.79 7.10 -6.06
N GLY A 60 2.08 8.19 -5.74
CA GLY A 60 2.03 8.75 -4.40
C GLY A 60 1.38 7.83 -3.37
N ASP A 61 0.34 7.10 -3.78
CA ASP A 61 -0.33 6.07 -2.99
C ASP A 61 0.64 4.95 -2.61
N THR A 62 1.30 4.33 -3.61
CA THR A 62 2.26 3.25 -3.39
C THR A 62 3.47 3.68 -2.54
N VAL A 63 3.89 4.95 -2.65
CA VAL A 63 4.92 5.53 -1.77
C VAL A 63 4.45 5.55 -0.31
N ALA A 64 3.21 5.95 -0.08
CA ALA A 64 2.64 6.02 1.25
C ALA A 64 2.46 4.65 1.89
N ASP A 65 2.09 3.62 1.12
CA ASP A 65 2.02 2.24 1.63
C ASP A 65 3.40 1.74 2.06
N CYS A 66 4.43 2.03 1.27
CA CYS A 66 5.81 1.71 1.62
C CYS A 66 6.26 2.44 2.89
N LEU A 67 5.91 3.73 3.02
CA LEU A 67 6.24 4.51 4.21
C LEU A 67 5.48 4.02 5.44
N ALA A 68 4.20 3.66 5.31
CA ALA A 68 3.41 3.06 6.36
C ALA A 68 4.05 1.77 6.88
N LEU A 69 4.47 0.88 5.98
CA LEU A 69 5.16 -0.37 6.33
C LEU A 69 6.49 -0.12 7.06
N VAL A 70 7.31 0.81 6.57
CA VAL A 70 8.61 1.14 7.19
C VAL A 70 8.41 1.78 8.57
N LEU A 71 7.52 2.76 8.67
CA LEU A 71 7.21 3.47 9.91
C LEU A 71 6.57 2.53 10.95
N GLY A 72 5.68 1.63 10.52
CA GLY A 72 5.09 0.58 11.35
C GLY A 72 6.16 -0.36 11.92
N LEU A 73 7.11 -0.81 11.10
CA LEU A 73 8.20 -1.68 11.56
C LEU A 73 9.12 -0.99 12.58
N ILE A 74 9.45 0.28 12.34
CA ILE A 74 10.25 1.09 13.27
C ILE A 74 9.49 1.25 14.60
N ALA A 75 8.18 1.51 14.54
CA ALA A 75 7.36 1.71 15.71
C ALA A 75 7.20 0.42 16.55
N ILE A 76 7.04 -0.74 15.92
CA ILE A 76 7.03 -2.04 16.61
C ILE A 76 8.38 -2.31 17.28
N THR A 77 9.49 -2.02 16.60
CA THR A 77 10.84 -2.20 17.16
C THR A 77 11.10 -1.29 18.36
N LEU A 78 10.54 -0.07 18.36
CA LEU A 78 10.58 0.85 19.49
C LEU A 78 9.68 0.38 20.64
N ARG A 79 8.52 -0.20 20.33
CA ARG A 79 7.60 -0.80 21.31
C ARG A 79 8.26 -1.93 22.09
N ASP A 80 8.94 -2.83 21.40
CA ASP A 80 9.54 -4.03 22.01
C ASP A 80 10.72 -3.70 22.95
N ARG A 81 11.21 -2.45 22.95
CA ARG A 81 12.25 -1.98 23.88
C ARG A 81 11.72 -1.49 25.24
N ASP A 82 10.45 -1.11 25.34
CA ASP A 82 9.89 -0.53 26.57
C ASP A 82 8.44 -1.03 26.78
N PRO A 83 8.20 -2.09 27.59
CA PRO A 83 6.92 -2.81 27.64
C PRO A 83 5.79 -2.08 28.39
N ASP A 84 5.96 -0.81 28.75
CA ASP A 84 4.95 -0.08 29.51
C ASP A 84 3.78 0.36 28.61
N PRO A 85 2.52 -0.06 28.89
CA PRO A 85 1.38 0.07 27.99
C PRO A 85 1.07 1.51 27.49
N PRO A 86 1.27 2.60 28.27
CA PRO A 86 1.05 3.98 27.80
C PRO A 86 2.20 4.54 26.94
N HIS A 87 3.40 3.97 27.03
CA HIS A 87 4.60 4.41 26.30
C HIS A 87 4.81 3.61 25.02
N ALA A 88 4.36 2.35 25.00
CA ALA A 88 4.38 1.43 23.86
C ALA A 88 3.58 1.91 22.63
N GLN A 89 2.48 2.66 22.81
CA GLN A 89 1.57 3.07 21.73
C GLN A 89 1.91 4.42 21.08
N ARG A 90 2.70 5.26 21.76
CA ARG A 90 3.06 6.60 21.26
C ARG A 90 3.91 6.57 19.98
N PRO A 91 4.94 5.71 19.84
CA PRO A 91 5.74 5.64 18.62
C PRO A 91 4.90 5.25 17.40
N ILE A 92 3.96 4.32 17.57
CA ILE A 92 3.07 3.84 16.50
C ILE A 92 2.11 4.96 16.06
N ALA A 93 1.52 5.67 17.01
CA ALA A 93 0.63 6.77 16.69
C ALA A 93 1.35 7.96 16.01
N ILE A 94 2.58 8.28 16.44
CA ILE A 94 3.39 9.33 15.81
C ILE A 94 3.77 8.92 14.38
N ALA A 95 4.19 7.67 14.17
CA ALA A 95 4.45 7.10 12.85
C ALA A 95 3.24 7.22 11.92
N ALA A 96 2.06 6.79 12.39
CA ALA A 96 0.81 6.89 11.64
C ALA A 96 0.45 8.35 11.29
N LEU A 97 0.62 9.29 12.23
CA LEU A 97 0.32 10.70 12.01
C LEU A 97 1.25 11.34 10.98
N VAL A 98 2.55 10.99 11.00
CA VAL A 98 3.51 11.45 9.99
C VAL A 98 3.12 10.91 8.61
N ASN A 99 2.79 9.63 8.51
CA ASN A 99 2.35 9.03 7.25
C ASN A 99 1.09 9.70 6.70
N ALA A 100 0.08 9.89 7.56
CA ALA A 100 -1.17 10.55 7.17
C ALA A 100 -0.95 12.02 6.73
N THR A 101 -0.01 12.72 7.34
CA THR A 101 0.35 14.09 6.94
C THR A 101 0.98 14.11 5.54
N LEU A 102 1.87 13.17 5.24
CA LEU A 102 2.48 13.05 3.91
C LEU A 102 1.42 12.72 2.85
N LEU A 103 0.50 11.81 3.17
CA LEU A 103 -0.64 11.48 2.32
C LEU A 103 -1.51 12.70 2.00
N LEU A 104 -1.83 13.52 3.01
CA LEU A 104 -2.60 14.74 2.80
C LEU A 104 -1.87 15.74 1.90
N ILE A 105 -0.54 15.88 2.02
CA ILE A 105 0.25 16.76 1.15
C ILE A 105 0.16 16.28 -0.31
N VAL A 106 0.40 14.98 -0.56
CA VAL A 106 0.32 14.38 -1.90
C VAL A 106 -1.08 14.56 -2.48
N THR A 107 -2.11 14.25 -1.68
CA THR A 107 -3.53 14.40 -2.05
C THR A 107 -3.86 15.83 -2.46
N VAL A 108 -3.45 16.83 -1.67
CA VAL A 108 -3.71 18.24 -1.98
C VAL A 108 -2.99 18.66 -3.25
N MET A 109 -1.73 18.25 -3.44
CA MET A 109 -0.98 18.54 -4.67
C MET A 109 -1.66 17.94 -5.91
N VAL A 110 -2.04 16.67 -5.85
CA VAL A 110 -2.76 15.97 -6.94
C VAL A 110 -4.10 16.65 -7.24
N THR A 111 -4.86 17.01 -6.21
CA THR A 111 -6.15 17.67 -6.35
C THR A 111 -6.02 19.04 -7.01
N ILE A 112 -5.05 19.85 -6.60
CA ILE A 112 -4.80 21.17 -7.20
C ILE A 112 -4.43 21.03 -8.68
N GLU A 113 -3.51 20.12 -9.00
CA GLU A 113 -3.09 19.86 -10.39
C GLU A 113 -4.27 19.36 -11.25
N ALA A 114 -5.09 18.44 -10.71
CA ALA A 114 -6.27 17.92 -11.40
C ALA A 114 -7.30 19.02 -11.69
N ILE A 115 -7.59 19.89 -10.72
CA ILE A 115 -8.51 21.03 -10.89
C ILE A 115 -7.94 22.02 -11.90
N SER A 116 -6.64 22.33 -11.83
CA SER A 116 -5.96 23.24 -12.77
C SER A 116 -6.14 22.75 -14.21
N ARG A 117 -5.87 21.46 -14.45
CA ARG A 117 -6.01 20.86 -15.79
C ARG A 117 -7.44 20.81 -16.29
N LEU A 118 -8.42 20.68 -15.39
CA LEU A 118 -9.82 20.69 -15.78
C LEU A 118 -10.30 22.11 -16.17
N HIS A 119 -9.76 23.14 -15.52
CA HIS A 119 -10.08 24.55 -15.82
C HIS A 119 -9.30 25.13 -17.01
N GLU A 120 -8.00 24.85 -17.12
CA GLU A 120 -7.12 25.44 -18.14
C GLU A 120 -7.16 24.69 -19.48
N GLY A 121 -7.75 23.49 -19.48
CA GLY A 121 -7.75 22.56 -20.60
C GLY A 121 -6.64 21.53 -20.43
N SER A 122 -7.00 20.24 -20.48
CA SER A 122 -6.06 19.16 -20.18
C SER A 122 -4.98 19.07 -21.28
N PRO A 123 -3.68 19.15 -20.93
CA PRO A 123 -2.60 19.00 -21.90
C PRO A 123 -2.65 17.60 -22.54
N PRO A 124 -1.97 17.40 -23.70
CA PRO A 124 -1.91 16.09 -24.32
C PRO A 124 -1.31 15.07 -23.34
N VAL A 125 -2.11 14.06 -22.98
CA VAL A 125 -1.69 12.93 -22.16
C VAL A 125 -1.35 11.78 -23.10
N ASP A 126 -0.11 11.28 -23.01
CA ASP A 126 0.29 10.11 -23.79
C ASP A 126 -0.30 8.86 -23.14
N GLY A 127 -1.36 8.33 -23.78
CA GLY A 127 -2.08 7.16 -23.28
C GLY A 127 -1.25 5.87 -23.27
N LEU A 128 -0.23 5.74 -24.14
CA LEU A 128 0.55 4.50 -24.27
C LEU A 128 1.42 4.21 -23.04
N PRO A 129 2.28 5.13 -22.54
CA PRO A 129 2.98 4.94 -21.26
C PRO A 129 2.03 4.75 -20.08
N MET A 130 0.91 5.48 -20.06
CA MET A 130 -0.13 5.37 -19.04
C MET A 130 -0.74 3.96 -18.96
N VAL A 131 -1.10 3.37 -20.10
CA VAL A 131 -1.64 1.99 -20.16
C VAL A 131 -0.60 0.98 -19.72
N ILE A 132 0.63 1.07 -20.25
CA ILE A 132 1.68 0.08 -19.98
C ILE A 132 1.96 0.03 -18.48
N VAL A 133 2.19 1.18 -17.84
CA VAL A 133 2.53 1.20 -16.41
C VAL A 133 1.36 0.76 -15.53
N SER A 134 0.13 1.10 -15.91
CA SER A 134 -1.07 0.71 -15.17
C SER A 134 -1.33 -0.79 -15.26
N LEU A 135 -1.08 -1.40 -16.43
CA LEU A 135 -1.14 -2.86 -16.59
C LEU A 135 -0.04 -3.57 -15.80
N VAL A 136 1.17 -3.03 -15.76
CA VAL A 136 2.25 -3.56 -14.92
C VAL A 136 1.86 -3.50 -13.45
N THR A 137 1.31 -2.37 -13.00
CA THR A 137 0.83 -2.18 -11.62
C THR A 137 -0.27 -3.17 -11.29
N LEU A 138 -1.27 -3.31 -12.15
CA LEU A 138 -2.35 -4.29 -12.03
C LEU A 138 -1.81 -5.72 -11.91
N ALA A 139 -0.85 -6.09 -12.77
CA ALA A 139 -0.24 -7.41 -12.74
C ALA A 139 0.53 -7.67 -11.44
N VAL A 140 1.25 -6.66 -10.92
CA VAL A 140 1.96 -6.75 -9.64
C VAL A 140 0.98 -6.94 -8.49
N MET A 141 -0.07 -6.13 -8.41
CA MET A 141 -1.08 -6.22 -7.34
C MET A 141 -1.86 -7.53 -7.37
N LEU A 142 -2.27 -7.99 -8.55
CA LEU A 142 -2.92 -9.30 -8.70
C LEU A 142 -1.98 -10.47 -8.35
N THR A 143 -0.69 -10.36 -8.67
CA THR A 143 0.30 -11.37 -8.28
C THR A 143 0.47 -11.38 -6.77
N GLY A 144 0.56 -10.21 -6.13
CA GLY A 144 0.59 -10.06 -4.67
C GLY A 144 -0.65 -10.70 -4.03
N ALA A 145 -1.84 -10.31 -4.47
CA ALA A 145 -3.11 -10.85 -3.99
C ALA A 145 -3.24 -12.36 -4.18
N PHE A 146 -2.79 -12.91 -5.33
CA PHE A 146 -2.84 -14.36 -5.58
C PHE A 146 -1.86 -15.15 -4.70
N VAL A 147 -0.65 -14.61 -4.47
CA VAL A 147 0.35 -15.21 -3.59
C VAL A 147 -0.14 -15.18 -2.13
N LEU A 148 -0.71 -14.06 -1.69
CA LEU A 148 -1.27 -13.90 -0.34
C LEU A 148 -2.53 -14.76 -0.14
N GLY A 149 -3.43 -14.82 -1.13
CA GLY A 149 -4.68 -15.57 -1.06
C GLY A 149 -4.48 -17.08 -0.90
N ARG A 150 -3.36 -17.63 -1.41
CA ARG A 150 -2.97 -19.03 -1.15
C ARG A 150 -2.45 -19.29 0.26
N SER A 151 -1.95 -18.27 0.94
CA SER A 151 -1.51 -18.35 2.34
C SER A 151 -2.59 -17.92 3.34
N ALA A 152 -3.61 -17.17 2.90
CA ALA A 152 -4.70 -16.66 3.74
C ALA A 152 -5.79 -17.70 4.09
N ALA A 153 -5.68 -18.94 3.63
CA ALA A 153 -6.65 -20.00 3.91
C ALA A 153 -6.66 -20.49 5.39
N GLY A 154 -5.88 -19.87 6.29
CA GLY A 154 -5.76 -20.33 7.67
C GLY A 154 -5.46 -19.30 8.78
N GLU A 155 -4.99 -18.08 8.53
CA GLU A 155 -4.49 -17.19 9.61
C GLU A 155 -4.86 -15.70 9.42
N ASP A 156 -5.32 -15.10 10.53
CA ASP A 156 -5.34 -13.70 10.98
C ASP A 156 -6.02 -12.59 10.14
N LEU A 157 -6.83 -11.76 10.82
CA LEU A 157 -7.52 -10.58 10.26
C LEU A 157 -6.60 -9.66 9.45
N HIS A 158 -5.35 -9.51 9.89
CA HIS A 158 -4.32 -8.71 9.25
C HIS A 158 -4.09 -9.12 7.77
N MET A 159 -4.09 -10.43 7.48
CA MET A 159 -3.86 -10.91 6.10
C MET A 159 -5.03 -10.59 5.17
N ARG A 160 -6.23 -10.51 5.73
CA ARG A 160 -7.45 -10.17 5.00
C ARG A 160 -7.51 -8.68 4.68
N SER A 161 -7.07 -7.82 5.60
CA SER A 161 -6.90 -6.37 5.35
C SER A 161 -5.97 -6.14 4.15
N VAL A 162 -4.75 -6.69 4.19
CA VAL A 162 -3.77 -6.55 3.09
C VAL A 162 -4.30 -7.04 1.73
N LEU A 163 -5.13 -8.08 1.73
CA LEU A 163 -5.75 -8.59 0.51
C LEU A 163 -6.83 -7.65 -0.04
N ILE A 164 -7.65 -7.04 0.82
CA ILE A 164 -8.66 -6.06 0.41
C ILE A 164 -7.98 -4.81 -0.15
N ASP A 165 -6.92 -4.36 0.50
CA ASP A 165 -6.11 -3.21 0.09
C ASP A 165 -5.47 -3.44 -1.28
N SER A 166 -4.78 -4.59 -1.46
CA SER A 166 -4.21 -4.98 -2.76
C SER A 166 -5.25 -5.07 -3.88
N LEU A 167 -6.50 -5.44 -3.55
CA LEU A 167 -7.60 -5.46 -4.53
C LEU A 167 -8.12 -4.06 -4.86
N ALA A 168 -8.11 -3.14 -3.90
CA ALA A 168 -8.44 -1.73 -4.13
C ALA A 168 -7.41 -1.10 -5.08
N ASP A 169 -6.11 -1.32 -4.84
CA ASP A 169 -5.03 -0.86 -5.71
C ASP A 169 -5.12 -1.46 -7.11
N ALA A 170 -5.41 -2.75 -7.21
CA ALA A 170 -5.64 -3.41 -8.48
C ALA A 170 -6.83 -2.77 -9.23
N THR A 171 -7.90 -2.43 -8.52
CA THR A 171 -9.08 -1.77 -9.13
C THR A 171 -8.72 -0.38 -9.64
N THR A 172 -7.96 0.39 -8.85
CA THR A 172 -7.44 1.70 -9.24
C THR A 172 -6.53 1.60 -10.47
N ALA A 173 -5.57 0.67 -10.47
CA ALA A 173 -4.69 0.43 -11.61
C ALA A 173 -5.47 0.01 -12.87
N ALA A 174 -6.50 -0.83 -12.73
CA ALA A 174 -7.38 -1.20 -13.84
C ALA A 174 -8.15 0.01 -14.39
N ALA A 175 -8.68 0.88 -13.53
CA ALA A 175 -9.39 2.08 -13.94
C ALA A 175 -8.47 3.04 -14.72
N ILE A 176 -7.24 3.25 -14.24
CA ILE A 176 -6.22 4.07 -14.94
C ILE A 176 -5.84 3.43 -16.28
N ALA A 177 -5.67 2.10 -16.33
CA ALA A 177 -5.37 1.39 -17.58
C ALA A 177 -6.49 1.55 -18.62
N ILE A 178 -7.76 1.41 -18.21
CA ILE A 178 -8.92 1.59 -19.09
C ILE A 178 -8.96 3.03 -19.61
N ALA A 179 -8.72 4.02 -18.76
CA ALA A 179 -8.70 5.41 -19.18
C ALA A 179 -7.57 5.74 -20.13
N GLY A 180 -6.36 5.23 -19.87
CA GLY A 180 -5.24 5.36 -20.79
C GLY A 180 -5.56 4.74 -22.15
N ALA A 181 -6.27 3.60 -22.19
CA ALA A 181 -6.67 2.95 -23.43
C ALA A 181 -7.71 3.78 -24.20
N ILE A 182 -8.68 4.37 -23.50
CA ILE A 182 -9.67 5.29 -24.09
C ILE A 182 -8.97 6.54 -24.66
N ILE A 183 -8.02 7.12 -23.92
CA ILE A 183 -7.21 8.26 -24.38
C ILE A 183 -6.40 7.87 -25.61
N LEU A 184 -5.79 6.69 -25.64
CA LEU A 184 -4.99 6.21 -26.75
C LEU A 184 -5.82 6.00 -28.04
N VAL A 185 -7.03 5.44 -27.92
CA VAL A 185 -7.90 5.18 -29.07
C VAL A 185 -8.57 6.47 -29.56
N THR A 186 -8.95 7.37 -28.65
CA THR A 186 -9.74 8.56 -29.01
C THR A 186 -8.87 9.79 -29.25
N ASN A 187 -7.62 9.78 -28.79
CA ASN A 187 -6.61 10.83 -28.97
C ASN A 187 -7.08 12.26 -28.66
N GLY A 188 -8.02 12.39 -27.72
CA GLY A 188 -8.72 13.65 -27.43
C GLY A 188 -9.51 13.71 -26.11
N LEU A 189 -9.70 12.59 -25.40
CA LEU A 189 -10.36 12.57 -24.08
C LEU A 189 -9.38 12.80 -22.92
N TYR A 190 -8.53 13.81 -23.04
CA TYR A 190 -7.50 14.12 -22.04
C TYR A 190 -8.07 14.57 -20.69
N TRP A 191 -9.35 14.97 -20.63
CA TRP A 191 -10.05 15.31 -19.38
C TRP A 191 -10.28 14.09 -18.47
N LEU A 192 -10.19 12.87 -19.02
CA LEU A 192 -10.39 11.64 -18.25
C LEU A 192 -9.28 11.43 -17.20
N ASP A 193 -8.06 11.87 -17.50
CA ASP A 193 -6.91 11.80 -16.58
C ASP A 193 -7.10 12.62 -15.30
N PRO A 194 -7.40 13.93 -15.34
CA PRO A 194 -7.64 14.72 -14.12
C PRO A 194 -8.88 14.27 -13.34
N VAL A 195 -9.92 13.75 -14.02
CA VAL A 195 -11.10 13.19 -13.32
C VAL A 195 -10.73 11.93 -12.54
N LEU A 196 -9.92 11.04 -13.13
CA LEU A 196 -9.40 9.87 -12.42
C LEU A 196 -8.44 10.26 -11.31
N ALA A 197 -7.56 11.24 -11.53
CA ALA A 197 -6.67 11.75 -10.50
C ALA A 197 -7.45 12.26 -9.29
N MET A 198 -8.56 12.98 -9.52
CA MET A 198 -9.45 13.45 -8.47
C MET A 198 -10.13 12.30 -7.73
N LEU A 199 -10.61 11.29 -8.46
CA LEU A 199 -11.20 10.09 -7.86
C LEU A 199 -10.20 9.37 -6.94
N VAL A 200 -8.99 9.09 -7.44
CA VAL A 200 -7.91 8.46 -6.68
C VAL A 200 -7.54 9.32 -5.47
N SER A 201 -7.37 10.62 -5.66
CA SER A 201 -7.06 11.53 -4.56
C SER A 201 -8.12 11.52 -3.46
N VAL A 202 -9.41 11.39 -3.79
CA VAL A 202 -10.48 11.28 -2.77
C VAL A 202 -10.36 9.98 -1.98
N LEU A 203 -10.04 8.86 -2.63
CA LEU A 203 -9.83 7.58 -1.95
C LEU A 203 -8.65 7.67 -0.96
N ILE A 204 -7.53 8.21 -1.42
CA ILE A 204 -6.34 8.46 -0.60
C ILE A 204 -6.66 9.39 0.57
N ALA A 205 -7.43 10.46 0.34
CA ALA A 205 -7.83 11.40 1.39
C ALA A 205 -8.66 10.72 2.49
N ILE A 206 -9.59 9.82 2.12
CA ILE A 206 -10.41 9.08 3.08
C ILE A 206 -9.51 8.19 3.95
N ALA A 207 -8.60 7.44 3.34
CA ALA A 207 -7.65 6.58 4.05
C ALA A 207 -6.75 7.41 5.01
N ALA A 208 -6.25 8.56 4.54
CA ALA A 208 -5.44 9.45 5.36
C ALA A 208 -6.21 9.98 6.58
N VAL A 209 -7.48 10.38 6.42
CA VAL A 209 -8.32 10.87 7.53
C VAL A 209 -8.60 9.76 8.53
N GLN A 210 -8.89 8.54 8.07
CA GLN A 210 -9.07 7.39 8.94
C GLN A 210 -7.81 7.14 9.77
N LEU A 211 -6.63 7.16 9.13
CA LEU A 211 -5.35 6.99 9.80
C LEU A 211 -5.08 8.07 10.87
N VAL A 212 -5.42 9.34 10.60
CA VAL A 212 -5.34 10.42 11.61
C VAL A 212 -6.24 10.14 12.81
N VAL A 213 -7.49 9.72 12.57
CA VAL A 213 -8.46 9.43 13.65
C VAL A 213 -7.95 8.29 14.51
N THR A 214 -7.45 7.21 13.90
CA THR A 214 -6.86 6.05 14.58
C THR A 214 -5.63 6.45 15.40
N ALA A 215 -4.74 7.27 14.84
CA ALA A 215 -3.57 7.79 15.54
C ALA A 215 -3.93 8.67 16.76
N ILE A 216 -4.90 9.58 16.61
CA ILE A 216 -5.37 10.43 17.73
C ILE A 216 -6.02 9.59 18.83
N ALA A 217 -6.81 8.57 18.46
CA ALA A 217 -7.44 7.67 19.42
C ALA A 217 -6.39 6.90 20.25
N ALA A 218 -5.31 6.45 19.61
CA ALA A 218 -4.19 5.78 20.27
C ALA A 218 -3.45 6.73 21.24
N LEU A 219 -3.21 7.99 20.83
CA LEU A 219 -2.60 9.01 21.71
C LEU A 219 -3.46 9.36 22.93
N ARG A 220 -4.79 9.23 22.82
CA ARG A 220 -5.73 9.49 23.93
C ARG A 220 -5.82 8.33 24.93
N GLY A 221 -5.06 7.25 24.76
CA GLY A 221 -5.01 6.12 25.69
C GLY A 221 -6.20 5.16 25.59
N LYS A 222 -7.01 5.25 24.52
CA LYS A 222 -7.89 4.14 24.16
C LYS A 222 -7.02 3.04 23.56
N ARG A 223 -7.25 1.77 23.94
CA ARG A 223 -6.65 0.64 23.23
C ARG A 223 -7.18 0.68 21.79
N VAL A 224 -6.37 1.21 20.90
CA VAL A 224 -6.57 1.09 19.46
C VAL A 224 -5.79 -0.16 19.08
N ASP A 225 -6.52 -1.16 18.62
CA ASP A 225 -5.91 -2.34 18.03
C ASP A 225 -5.50 -1.95 16.61
N PHE A 226 -4.21 -2.03 16.31
CA PHE A 226 -3.69 -1.71 14.98
C PHE A 226 -3.84 -2.90 14.01
N ASP A 227 -4.55 -3.95 14.43
CA ASP A 227 -4.80 -5.18 13.67
C ASP A 227 -6.21 -5.24 13.04
N ASP A 228 -7.03 -4.19 13.17
CA ASP A 228 -8.46 -4.17 12.74
C ASP A 228 -8.75 -3.39 11.43
N ASP A 229 -7.78 -2.71 10.82
CA ASP A 229 -7.97 -1.95 9.56
C ASP A 229 -7.29 -2.64 8.36
#